data_AF-A0A7W0VGV6-F1
#
_entry.id   AF-A0A7W0VGV6-F1
#
_cell.length_a   1.000
_cell.length_b   1.000
_cell.length_c   1.000
_cell.angle_alpha   90.00
_cell.angle_beta   90.00
_cell.angle_gamma   90.00
#
_symmetry.space_group_name_H-M   'P 1'
#
loop_
_entity.id
_entity.type
_entity.pdbx_description
1 polymer ?
#
loop_
_entity_poly.entity_id
_entity_poly.type
_entity_poly.pdbx_seq_one_letter_code
_entity_poly.pdbx_strand_id
1 'polypeptide(L)'
;MTSTTQAALTISGVGSVKTTKSGGFQISWTTNLPSNSVVTFTGQAPFTNAAMVTAHTMAFTGQRNATYTYSVSSTDANGTTQTSGPYTHQN
;
A
#
# COMPACT_ATOMS: atom_id res chain seq x y z
N MET A 1 5.00 32.13 16.76
CA MET A 1 4.54 30.76 16.46
C MET A 1 5.29 30.30 15.23
N THR A 2 6.24 29.37 15.36
CA THR A 2 7.00 28.84 14.22
C THR A 2 6.16 27.75 13.55
N SER A 3 5.56 28.06 12.40
CA SER A 3 4.91 27.06 11.56
C SER A 3 5.99 26.16 10.97
N THR A 4 6.23 25.00 11.58
CA THR A 4 7.04 23.96 10.95
C THR A 4 6.27 23.44 9.75
N THR A 5 6.75 23.71 8.53
CA THR A 5 6.22 23.10 7.31
C THR A 5 6.34 21.59 7.45
N GLN A 6 5.20 20.90 7.51
CA GLN A 6 5.17 19.44 7.56
C GLN A 6 5.77 18.88 6.26
N ALA A 7 6.64 17.88 6.38
CA ALA A 7 7.16 17.18 5.20
C ALA A 7 6.01 16.50 4.44
N ALA A 8 5.97 16.64 3.11
CA ALA A 8 4.95 15.98 2.31
C ALA A 8 5.09 14.44 2.43
N LEU A 9 3.97 13.74 2.64
CA LEU A 9 3.95 12.28 2.62
C LEU A 9 4.30 11.78 1.22
N THR A 10 5.31 10.90 1.14
CA THR A 10 5.78 10.29 -0.09
C THR A 10 5.74 8.78 0.05
N ILE A 11 5.27 8.10 -1.00
CA ILE A 11 5.27 6.65 -1.14
C ILE A 11 6.39 6.26 -2.08
N SER A 12 7.15 5.23 -1.73
CA SER A 12 8.27 4.73 -2.53
C SER A 12 8.41 3.20 -2.42
N GLY A 13 9.14 2.60 -3.36
CA GLY A 13 9.48 1.18 -3.30
C GLY A 13 8.28 0.22 -3.39
N VAL A 14 7.19 0.62 -4.06
CA VAL A 14 6.01 -0.24 -4.18
C VAL A 14 6.33 -1.47 -5.02
N GLY A 15 6.09 -2.66 -4.46
CA GLY A 15 6.32 -3.94 -5.12
C GLY A 15 5.32 -4.99 -4.67
N SER A 16 5.27 -6.10 -5.41
CA SER A 16 4.49 -7.28 -5.04
C SER A 16 5.23 -8.56 -5.38
N VAL A 17 5.02 -9.59 -4.56
CA VAL A 17 5.68 -10.90 -4.70
C VAL A 17 4.71 -12.03 -4.39
N LYS A 18 4.78 -13.12 -5.17
CA LYS A 18 4.09 -14.37 -4.82
C LYS A 18 4.74 -14.96 -3.57
N THR A 19 3.94 -15.34 -2.59
CA THR A 19 4.43 -15.94 -1.34
C THR A 19 4.13 -17.43 -1.27
N THR A 20 3.09 -17.90 -1.95
CA THR A 20 2.75 -19.33 -1.96
C THR A 20 2.36 -19.82 -3.35
N LYS A 21 2.55 -21.13 -3.58
CA LYS A 21 2.06 -21.77 -4.80
C LYS A 21 0.55 -21.82 -4.87
N SER A 22 -0.18 -21.64 -3.77
CA SER A 22 -1.64 -21.71 -3.70
C SER A 22 -2.34 -20.37 -3.98
N GLY A 23 -1.61 -19.35 -4.46
CA GLY A 23 -2.17 -18.05 -4.82
C GLY A 23 -2.06 -16.99 -3.72
N GLY A 24 -1.16 -17.18 -2.76
CA GLY A 24 -0.79 -16.14 -1.80
C GLY A 24 0.23 -15.17 -2.41
N PHE A 25 0.04 -13.88 -2.18
CA PHE A 25 0.99 -12.84 -2.53
C PHE A 25 1.03 -11.73 -1.48
N GLN A 26 2.08 -10.92 -1.54
CA GLN A 26 2.30 -9.80 -0.62
C GLN A 26 2.60 -8.54 -1.42
N ILE A 27 2.07 -7.42 -0.97
CA ILE A 27 2.38 -6.07 -1.48
C ILE A 27 3.13 -5.33 -0.38
N SER A 28 4.23 -4.66 -0.74
CA SER A 28 5.07 -3.89 0.18
C SER A 28 5.44 -2.54 -0.39
N TRP A 29 5.58 -1.54 0.47
CA TRP A 29 6.07 -0.20 0.13
C TRP A 29 6.63 0.51 1.36
N THR A 30 7.25 1.66 1.15
CA THR A 30 7.72 2.53 2.23
C THR A 30 7.12 3.92 2.14
N THR A 31 7.03 4.59 3.28
CA THR A 31 6.69 6.01 3.39
C THR A 31 7.74 6.76 4.20
N ASN A 32 7.90 8.06 3.92
CA ASN A 32 8.80 8.92 4.68
C ASN A 32 8.27 9.34 6.05
N LEU A 33 6.98 9.15 6.32
CA LEU A 33 6.31 9.46 7.58
C LEU A 33 5.44 8.29 8.02
N PRO A 34 5.31 8.01 9.34
CA PRO A 34 4.39 6.99 9.83
C PRO A 34 2.97 7.24 9.33
N SER A 35 2.41 6.24 8.66
CA SER A 35 1.11 6.32 8.01
C SER A 35 0.39 4.97 8.02
N ASN A 36 -0.92 4.98 7.79
CA ASN A 36 -1.68 3.75 7.63
C ASN A 36 -1.36 3.05 6.30
N SER A 37 -1.89 1.84 6.12
CA SER A 37 -1.72 1.06 4.90
C SER A 37 -3.07 0.80 4.24
N VAL A 38 -3.23 1.17 2.97
CA VAL A 38 -4.42 0.87 2.18
C VAL A 38 -4.01 0.26 0.84
N VAL A 39 -4.64 -0.84 0.46
CA VAL A 39 -4.53 -1.44 -0.88
C VAL A 39 -5.91 -1.51 -1.50
N THR A 40 -6.06 -0.99 -2.71
CA THR A 40 -7.31 -1.04 -3.47
C THR A 40 -7.08 -1.78 -4.77
N PHE A 41 -7.74 -2.93 -4.95
CA PHE A 41 -7.77 -3.62 -6.24
C PHE A 41 -8.86 -3.02 -7.14
N THR A 42 -8.64 -3.00 -8.46
CA THR A 42 -9.61 -2.46 -9.41
C THR A 42 -10.98 -3.12 -9.26
N GLY A 43 -12.01 -2.31 -9.02
CA GLY A 43 -13.39 -2.78 -8.85
C GLY A 43 -13.67 -3.48 -7.52
N GLN A 44 -12.81 -3.34 -6.51
CA GLN A 44 -12.98 -3.92 -5.18
C GLN A 44 -12.95 -2.84 -4.09
N ALA A 45 -13.47 -3.17 -2.91
CA ALA A 45 -13.35 -2.34 -1.73
C ALA A 45 -11.88 -2.28 -1.23
N PRO A 46 -11.47 -1.19 -0.56
CA PRO A 46 -10.12 -1.06 -0.04
C PRO A 46 -9.87 -2.00 1.14
N PHE A 47 -8.68 -2.59 1.18
CA PHE A 47 -8.15 -3.30 2.34
C PHE A 47 -7.32 -2.33 3.17
N THR A 48 -7.58 -2.24 4.47
CA THR A 48 -6.96 -1.24 5.36
C THR A 48 -6.27 -1.89 6.55
N ASN A 49 -5.10 -1.37 6.91
CA ASN A 49 -4.44 -1.59 8.19
C ASN A 49 -4.13 -0.23 8.82
N ALA A 50 -4.65 0.01 10.02
CA ALA A 50 -4.56 1.29 10.72
C ALA A 50 -3.20 1.53 11.43
N ALA A 51 -2.31 0.54 11.48
CA ALA A 51 -1.01 0.69 12.09
C ALA A 51 -0.19 1.79 11.39
N MET A 52 0.32 2.75 12.16
CA MET A 52 1.16 3.84 11.67
C MET A 52 2.60 3.37 11.58
N VAL A 53 3.04 3.05 10.36
CA VAL A 53 4.39 2.53 10.09
C VAL A 53 5.00 3.25 8.89
N THR A 54 6.32 3.10 8.71
CA THR A 54 7.03 3.59 7.52
C THR A 54 7.41 2.46 6.56
N ALA A 55 7.38 1.22 7.02
CA ALA A 55 7.57 0.01 6.21
C ALA A 55 6.27 -0.78 6.21
N HIS A 56 5.60 -0.81 5.06
CA HIS A 56 4.28 -1.38 4.90
C HIS A 56 4.35 -2.75 4.23
N THR A 57 3.51 -3.65 4.71
CA THR A 57 3.31 -4.96 4.10
C THR A 57 1.89 -5.44 4.30
N MET A 58 1.27 -5.97 3.24
CA MET A 58 -0.06 -6.57 3.29
C MET A 58 -0.07 -7.85 2.47
N ALA A 59 -0.56 -8.94 3.07
CA ALA A 59 -0.67 -10.24 2.44
C ALA A 59 -2.10 -10.48 1.96
N PHE A 60 -2.23 -11.08 0.78
CA PHE A 60 -3.48 -11.37 0.11
C PHE A 60 -3.50 -12.81 -0.40
N THR A 61 -4.71 -13.35 -0.54
CA THR A 61 -4.94 -14.60 -1.26
C THR A 61 -5.79 -14.30 -2.47
N GLY A 62 -5.35 -14.75 -3.63
CA GLY A 62 -6.03 -14.57 -4.90
C GLY A 62 -6.11 -15.86 -5.71
N GLN A 63 -6.77 -15.78 -6.86
CA GLN A 63 -6.80 -16.84 -7.85
C GLN A 63 -5.42 -16.99 -8.49
N ARG A 64 -5.03 -18.24 -8.77
CA ARG A 64 -3.78 -18.56 -9.48
C ARG A 64 -3.89 -18.13 -10.94
N ASN A 65 -2.79 -17.68 -11.52
CA ASN A 65 -2.70 -17.22 -12.90
C ASN A 65 -3.65 -16.04 -13.22
N ALA A 66 -4.06 -15.29 -12.19
CA ALA A 66 -4.86 -14.08 -12.34
C ALA A 66 -3.98 -12.84 -12.24
N THR A 67 -4.34 -11.81 -13.00
CA THR A 67 -3.69 -10.49 -12.93
C THR A 67 -4.52 -9.57 -12.07
N TYR A 68 -3.89 -8.99 -11.06
CA TYR A 68 -4.47 -8.02 -10.15
C TYR A 68 -3.93 -6.64 -10.46
N THR A 69 -4.80 -5.69 -10.77
CA THR A 69 -4.45 -4.26 -10.85
C THR A 69 -4.81 -3.61 -9.51
N TYR A 70 -3.86 -2.88 -8.91
CA TYR A 70 -4.03 -2.29 -7.60
C TYR A 70 -3.36 -0.93 -7.46
N SER A 71 -3.81 -0.13 -6.50
CA SER A 71 -3.10 1.04 -5.98
C SER A 71 -2.82 0.88 -4.49
N VAL A 72 -1.80 1.59 -4.01
CA VAL A 72 -1.53 1.71 -2.57
C VAL A 72 -1.80 3.15 -2.15
N SER A 73 -2.37 3.32 -0.96
CA SER A 73 -2.57 4.64 -0.35
C SER A 73 -2.13 4.60 1.10
N SER A 74 -1.67 5.75 1.58
CA SER A 74 -1.22 5.93 2.96
C SER A 74 -1.67 7.31 3.44
N THR A 75 -2.14 7.36 4.67
CA THR A 75 -2.61 8.57 5.38
C THR A 75 -1.82 8.70 6.67
N ASP A 76 -1.15 9.83 6.85
CA ASP A 76 -0.39 10.13 8.07
C ASP A 76 -1.29 10.57 9.24
N ALA A 77 -0.69 10.74 10.42
CA ALA A 77 -1.41 11.17 11.63
C ALA A 77 -2.06 12.56 11.53
N ASN A 78 -1.65 13.38 10.55
CA ASN A 78 -2.21 14.71 10.29
C ASN A 78 -3.31 14.69 9.22
N GLY A 79 -3.66 13.50 8.71
CA GLY A 79 -4.70 13.33 7.69
C GLY A 79 -4.22 13.55 6.26
N THR A 80 -2.91 13.76 6.04
CA THR A 80 -2.37 13.88 4.68
C THR A 80 -2.38 12.52 4.02
N THR A 81 -3.07 12.40 2.89
CA THR A 81 -3.19 11.14 2.14
C THR A 81 -2.40 11.21 0.85
N GLN A 82 -1.60 10.18 0.58
CA GLN A 82 -0.92 9.99 -0.69
C GLN A 82 -1.32 8.64 -1.30
N THR A 83 -1.43 8.60 -2.63
CA THR A 83 -1.75 7.39 -3.39
C THR A 83 -0.70 7.16 -4.47
N SER A 84 -0.35 5.90 -4.71
CA SER A 84 0.58 5.48 -5.74
C SER A 84 0.03 4.29 -6.53
N GLY A 85 0.24 4.30 -7.85
CA GLY A 85 -0.29 3.30 -8.78
C GLY A 85 -1.04 3.91 -9.97
N PRO A 86 -1.70 3.07 -10.79
CA PRO A 86 -1.89 1.64 -10.59
C PRO A 86 -0.62 0.80 -10.83
N TYR A 87 -0.58 -0.36 -10.20
CA TYR A 87 0.41 -1.43 -10.37
C TYR A 87 -0.28 -2.71 -10.78
N THR A 88 0.49 -3.66 -11.32
CA THR A 88 0.00 -4.99 -11.69
C THR A 88 0.76 -6.07 -10.94
N HIS A 89 0.02 -7.09 -10.48
CA HIS A 89 0.56 -8.30 -9.89
C HIS A 89 0.01 -9.51 -10.65
N GLN A 90 0.88 -10.33 -11.21
CA GLN A 90 0.50 -11.66 -11.69
C GLN A 90 0.66 -12.65 -10.53
N ASN A 91 -0.43 -13.30 -10.13
CA ASN A 91 -0.47 -14.26 -9.02
C ASN A 91 -0.32 -15.72 -9.49
#